data_AF-A0A8J6NRD4-F1
#
_entry.id   AF-A0A8J6NRD4-F1
#
_cell.length_a   1.000
_cell.length_b   1.000
_cell.length_c   1.000
_cell.angle_alpha   90.00
_cell.angle_beta   90.00
_cell.angle_gamma   90.00
#
_symmetry.space_group_name_H-M   'P 1'
#
loop_
_entity.id
_entity.type
_entity.pdbx_description
1 polymer ?
#
loop_
_entity_poly.entity_id
_entity_poly.type
_entity_poly.pdbx_seq_one_letter_code
_entity_poly.pdbx_strand_id
1 'polypeptide(L)'
;MKKWQILFCLGLYVFIFYAPTLGYTVENSQRITDREIIESLIRLEEGVKTNKEMIMALRTEMGSLRTEMGSLRTEIYSGIRSLRGEVLGFLKWGFGLLFTGMLILVGFIIWDRRSTLKPVKDDLDKLERRKVDRLLEAMRKLSEEDSQVAQVLRSVGLL
;
A
#
# COMPACT_ATOMS: atom_id res chain seq x y z
N MET A 1 5.23 100.51 15.65
CA MET A 1 5.23 99.32 16.55
C MET A 1 5.59 98.00 15.85
N LYS A 2 5.20 97.77 14.59
CA LYS A 2 5.49 96.50 13.86
C LYS A 2 6.98 96.16 13.65
N LYS A 3 7.88 97.14 13.43
CA LYS A 3 9.31 96.87 13.17
C LYS A 3 10.04 96.24 14.36
N TRP A 4 9.71 96.67 15.57
CA TRP A 4 10.28 96.10 16.81
C TRP A 4 9.75 94.69 17.10
N GLN A 5 8.50 94.39 16.75
CA GLN A 5 7.96 93.03 16.86
C GLN A 5 8.66 92.07 15.90
N ILE A 6 8.95 92.50 14.67
CA ILE A 6 9.67 91.67 13.68
C ILE A 6 11.09 91.39 14.14
N LEU A 7 11.82 92.40 14.64
CA LEU A 7 13.17 92.23 15.20
C LEU A 7 13.18 91.28 16.41
N PHE A 8 12.18 91.37 17.28
CA PHE A 8 12.04 90.47 18.42
C PHE A 8 11.77 89.02 17.97
N CYS A 9 10.87 88.82 17.00
CA CYS A 9 10.61 87.49 16.42
C CYS A 9 11.82 86.92 15.70
N LEU A 10 12.61 87.74 14.99
CA LEU A 10 13.82 87.32 14.29
C LEU A 10 14.93 86.95 15.28
N GLY A 11 15.10 87.73 16.36
CA GLY A 11 16.02 87.42 17.45
C GLY A 11 15.65 86.13 18.18
N LEU A 12 14.36 85.89 18.41
CA LEU A 12 13.85 84.66 19.03
C LEU A 12 14.05 83.45 18.10
N TYR A 13 13.88 83.63 16.79
CA TYR A 13 14.16 82.60 15.80
C TYR A 13 15.65 82.22 15.77
N VAL A 14 16.55 83.21 15.80
CA VAL A 14 18.00 82.97 15.90
C VAL A 14 18.35 82.31 17.23
N PHE A 15 17.72 82.71 18.34
CA PHE A 15 17.96 82.10 19.65
C PHE A 15 17.51 80.63 19.70
N ILE A 16 16.40 80.26 19.06
CA ILE A 16 15.96 78.86 18.92
C ILE A 16 16.94 78.07 18.05
N PHE A 17 17.48 78.69 16.99
CA PHE A 17 18.40 78.01 16.07
C PHE A 17 19.82 77.85 16.63
N TYR A 18 20.27 78.79 17.47
CA TYR A 18 21.58 78.76 18.14
C TYR A 18 21.53 78.19 19.56
N ALA A 19 20.35 77.92 20.12
CA ALA A 19 20.24 77.12 21.33
C ALA A 19 20.87 75.76 21.01
N PRO A 20 22.05 75.46 21.57
CA PRO A 20 22.68 74.18 21.34
C PRO A 20 21.69 73.13 21.82
N THR A 21 21.55 72.05 21.06
CA THR A 21 20.85 70.83 21.43
C THR A 21 21.50 70.21 22.68
N LEU A 22 21.35 70.89 23.82
CA LEU A 22 21.70 70.43 25.16
C LEU A 22 20.60 69.46 25.56
N GLY A 23 20.78 68.22 25.16
CA GLY A 23 19.81 67.18 25.47
C GLY A 23 19.92 65.91 24.63
N TYR A 24 21.04 65.65 23.95
CA TYR A 24 21.41 64.24 23.78
C TYR A 24 21.84 63.75 25.17
N THR A 25 20.87 63.27 25.95
CA THR A 25 21.16 62.24 26.93
C THR A 25 21.62 61.03 26.13
N VAL A 26 22.93 60.99 25.82
CA VAL A 26 23.63 59.72 25.75
C VAL A 26 23.43 59.14 27.13
N GLU A 27 22.45 58.24 27.24
CA GLU A 27 22.31 57.40 28.40
C GLU A 27 23.70 56.82 28.65
N ASN A 28 24.28 57.22 29.77
CA ASN A 28 25.66 56.91 30.12
C ASN A 28 25.71 55.39 30.20
N SER A 29 26.18 54.72 29.14
CA SER A 29 26.36 53.28 29.14
C SER A 29 27.15 52.97 30.40
N GLN A 30 26.59 52.18 31.31
CA GLN A 30 27.24 51.84 32.57
C GLN A 30 28.69 51.48 32.24
N ARG A 31 29.66 52.22 32.81
CA ARG A 31 31.07 51.90 32.66
C ARG A 31 31.28 50.59 33.41
N ILE A 32 31.09 49.47 32.72
CA ILE A 32 31.42 48.15 33.24
C ILE A 32 32.89 48.23 33.65
N THR A 33 33.16 47.98 34.92
CA THR A 33 34.53 48.01 35.44
C THR A 33 35.25 46.76 34.97
N ASP A 34 36.55 46.81 34.67
CA ASP A 34 37.32 45.63 34.23
C ASP A 34 37.12 44.40 35.14
N ARG A 35 36.87 44.63 36.44
CA ARG A 35 36.50 43.60 37.42
C ARG A 35 35.17 42.90 37.10
N GLU A 36 34.12 43.65 36.75
CA GLU A 36 32.81 43.11 36.37
C GLU A 36 32.89 42.33 35.05
N ILE A 37 33.73 42.78 34.12
CA ILE A 37 34.04 42.03 32.88
C ILE A 37 34.67 40.68 33.25
N ILE A 38 35.69 40.67 34.09
CA ILE A 38 36.37 39.43 34.51
C ILE A 38 35.39 38.46 35.19
N GLU A 39 34.54 38.95 36.10
CA GLU A 39 33.55 38.11 36.78
C GLU A 39 32.51 37.54 35.80
N SER A 40 32.06 38.33 34.83
CA SER A 40 31.16 37.87 33.77
C SER A 40 31.81 36.82 32.86
N LEU A 41 33.11 36.97 32.56
CA LEU A 41 33.87 36.01 31.76
C LEU A 41 34.06 34.69 32.49
N ILE A 42 34.36 34.72 33.79
CA ILE A 42 34.46 33.52 34.62
C ILE A 42 33.11 32.77 34.64
N ARG A 43 32.00 33.49 34.85
CA ARG A 43 30.65 32.89 34.82
C ARG A 43 30.29 32.29 33.45
N LEU A 44 30.71 32.95 32.37
CA LEU A 44 30.53 32.44 31.01
C LEU A 44 31.39 31.20 30.75
N GLU A 45 32.63 31.19 31.23
CA GLU A 45 33.53 30.04 31.13
C GLU A 45 32.97 28.82 31.87
N GLU A 46 32.43 29.02 33.07
CA GLU A 46 31.72 28.00 33.82
C GLU A 46 30.48 27.51 33.05
N GLY A 47 29.67 28.43 32.52
CA GLY A 47 28.49 28.08 31.71
C GLY A 47 28.84 27.28 30.46
N VAL A 48 29.94 27.63 29.77
CA VAL A 48 30.47 26.90 28.61
C VAL A 48 30.93 25.50 29.01
N LYS A 49 31.59 25.37 30.17
CA LYS A 49 32.04 24.07 30.68
C LYS A 49 30.85 23.15 30.99
N THR A 50 29.84 23.65 31.71
CA THR A 50 28.62 22.91 31.99
C THR A 50 27.90 22.49 30.71
N ASN A 51 27.79 23.39 29.73
CA ASN A 51 27.16 23.07 28.45
C ASN A 51 27.94 21.99 27.69
N LYS A 52 29.28 22.02 27.74
CA LYS A 52 30.13 21.00 27.13
C LYS A 52 29.92 19.62 27.77
N GLU A 53 29.76 19.56 29.08
CA GLU A 53 29.45 18.33 29.81
C GLU A 53 28.07 17.77 29.40
N MET A 54 27.05 18.64 29.33
CA MET A 54 25.71 18.26 28.84
C MET A 54 25.76 17.73 27.40
N ILE A 55 26.50 18.39 26.51
CA ILE A 55 26.67 17.93 25.12
C ILE A 55 27.33 16.56 25.06
N MET A 56 28.32 16.28 25.92
CA MET A 56 28.96 14.97 25.98
C MET A 56 28.02 13.88 26.49
N ALA A 57 27.22 14.17 27.52
CA ALA A 57 26.20 13.26 28.02
C ALA A 57 25.16 12.94 26.93
N LEU A 58 24.62 13.98 26.28
CA LEU A 58 23.67 13.84 25.17
C LEU A 58 24.25 13.04 24.01
N ARG A 59 25.52 13.27 23.63
CA ARG A 59 26.18 12.48 22.58
C ARG A 59 26.23 10.99 22.95
N THR A 60 26.44 10.69 24.22
CA THR A 60 26.55 9.32 24.72
C THR A 60 25.19 8.62 24.69
N GLU A 61 24.14 9.29 25.17
CA GLU A 61 22.75 8.81 25.08
C GLU A 61 22.28 8.67 23.63
N MET A 62 22.60 9.61 22.76
CA MET A 62 22.31 9.52 21.33
C MET A 62 23.01 8.29 20.71
N GLY A 63 24.22 7.97 21.17
CA GLY A 63 24.95 6.77 20.80
C GLY A 63 24.23 5.49 21.22
N SER A 64 23.83 5.38 22.48
CA SER A 64 23.11 4.22 22.99
C SER A 64 21.76 4.05 22.30
N LEU A 65 20.98 5.12 22.17
CA LEU A 65 19.70 5.11 21.45
C LEU A 65 19.87 4.68 19.99
N ARG A 66 20.96 5.09 19.32
CA ARG A 66 21.25 4.62 17.95
C ARG A 66 21.51 3.13 17.89
N THR A 67 22.19 2.57 18.90
CA THR A 67 22.44 1.12 18.96
C THR A 67 21.16 0.34 19.25
N GLU A 68 20.32 0.79 20.18
CA GLU A 68 19.01 0.19 20.49
C GLU A 68 18.06 0.27 19.30
N MET A 69 18.01 1.42 18.62
CA MET A 69 17.22 1.56 17.39
C MET A 69 17.74 0.61 16.29
N GLY A 70 19.05 0.35 16.26
CA GLY A 70 19.66 -0.65 15.39
C GLY A 70 19.18 -2.06 15.71
N SER A 71 19.23 -2.47 16.97
CA SER A 71 18.80 -3.80 17.40
C SER A 71 17.30 -4.01 17.19
N LEU A 72 16.45 -3.05 17.57
CA LEU A 72 15.00 -3.10 17.31
C LEU A 72 14.69 -3.25 15.82
N ARG A 73 15.39 -2.49 14.96
CA ARG A 73 15.21 -2.64 13.50
C ARG A 73 15.53 -4.06 13.05
N THR A 74 16.65 -4.62 13.50
CA THR A 74 17.03 -5.98 13.13
C THR A 74 16.02 -7.03 13.61
N GLU A 75 15.50 -6.87 14.82
CA GLU A 75 14.47 -7.75 15.40
C GLU A 75 13.14 -7.65 14.65
N ILE A 76 12.72 -6.43 14.28
CA ILE A 76 11.53 -6.23 13.46
C ILE A 76 11.70 -6.90 12.08
N TYR A 77 12.85 -6.73 11.42
CA TYR A 77 13.09 -7.35 10.13
C TYR A 77 13.12 -8.88 10.20
N SER A 78 13.71 -9.45 11.26
CA SER A 78 13.76 -10.91 11.44
C SER A 78 12.36 -11.47 11.75
N GLY A 79 11.60 -10.84 12.64
CA GLY A 79 10.23 -11.24 12.97
C GLY A 79 9.27 -11.14 11.78
N ILE A 80 9.36 -10.07 10.98
CA ILE A 80 8.57 -9.94 9.74
C ILE A 80 8.97 -11.04 8.75
N ARG A 81 10.26 -11.37 8.65
CA ARG A 81 10.74 -12.41 7.74
C ARG A 81 10.26 -13.80 8.14
N SER A 82 10.28 -14.14 9.43
CA SER A 82 9.76 -15.43 9.92
C SER A 82 8.27 -15.55 9.69
N LEU A 83 7.49 -14.55 10.11
CA LEU A 83 6.03 -14.51 9.88
C LEU A 83 5.68 -14.63 8.40
N ARG A 84 6.38 -13.89 7.52
CA ARG A 84 6.18 -13.99 6.07
C ARG A 84 6.49 -15.40 5.56
N GLY A 85 7.55 -16.02 6.06
CA GLY A 85 7.95 -17.38 5.71
C GLY A 85 6.91 -18.42 6.12
N GLU A 86 6.40 -18.34 7.34
CA GLU A 86 5.36 -19.22 7.86
C GLU A 86 4.05 -19.06 7.10
N VAL A 87 3.58 -17.82 6.90
CA VAL A 87 2.35 -17.54 6.14
C VAL A 87 2.47 -18.03 4.70
N LEU A 88 3.58 -17.72 4.01
CA LEU A 88 3.79 -18.21 2.65
C LEU A 88 3.92 -19.73 2.60
N GLY A 89 4.55 -20.34 3.60
CA GLY A 89 4.69 -21.79 3.71
C GLY A 89 3.33 -22.48 3.87
N PHE A 90 2.54 -22.02 4.84
CA PHE A 90 1.18 -22.49 5.07
C PHE A 90 0.31 -22.32 3.82
N LEU A 91 0.34 -21.14 3.21
CA LEU A 91 -0.44 -20.82 2.03
C LEU A 91 -0.04 -21.68 0.82
N LYS A 92 1.26 -21.90 0.60
CA LYS A 92 1.77 -22.79 -0.47
C LYS A 92 1.34 -24.24 -0.26
N TRP A 93 1.45 -24.77 0.97
CA TRP A 93 1.01 -26.12 1.29
C TRP A 93 -0.51 -26.27 1.16
N GLY A 94 -1.27 -25.31 1.69
CA GLY A 94 -2.72 -25.27 1.60
C GLY A 94 -3.21 -25.23 0.15
N PHE A 95 -2.68 -24.32 -0.66
CA PHE A 95 -3.00 -24.28 -2.09
C PHE A 95 -2.56 -25.56 -2.83
N GLY A 96 -1.39 -26.11 -2.51
CA GLY A 96 -0.94 -27.37 -3.09
C GLY A 96 -1.93 -28.51 -2.83
N LEU A 97 -2.43 -28.63 -1.60
CA LEU A 97 -3.47 -29.60 -1.23
C LEU A 97 -4.78 -29.34 -1.99
N LEU A 98 -5.25 -28.08 -2.04
CA LEU A 98 -6.48 -27.70 -2.73
C LEU A 98 -6.42 -27.99 -4.23
N PHE A 99 -5.34 -27.58 -4.91
CA PHE A 99 -5.17 -27.85 -6.34
C PHE A 99 -5.05 -29.34 -6.63
N THR A 100 -4.30 -30.09 -5.82
CA THR A 100 -4.19 -31.55 -5.96
C THR A 100 -5.55 -32.22 -5.80
N GLY A 101 -6.29 -31.85 -4.75
CA GLY A 101 -7.65 -32.36 -4.51
C GLY A 101 -8.60 -32.03 -5.65
N MET A 102 -8.56 -30.80 -6.16
CA MET A 102 -9.39 -30.35 -7.29
C MET A 102 -9.07 -31.12 -8.57
N LEU A 103 -7.79 -31.31 -8.90
CA LEU A 103 -7.36 -32.06 -10.09
C LEU A 103 -7.75 -33.54 -9.99
N ILE A 104 -7.66 -34.14 -8.81
CA ILE A 104 -8.14 -35.51 -8.56
C ILE A 104 -9.65 -35.57 -8.82
N LEU A 105 -10.43 -34.61 -8.32
CA LEU A 105 -11.89 -34.58 -8.46
C LEU A 105 -12.32 -34.38 -9.91
N VAL A 106 -11.69 -33.44 -10.62
CA VAL A 106 -11.94 -33.20 -12.05
C VAL A 106 -11.52 -34.42 -12.88
N GLY A 107 -10.35 -34.99 -12.57
CA GLY A 107 -9.88 -36.22 -13.21
C GLY A 107 -10.85 -37.38 -12.99
N PHE A 108 -11.37 -37.54 -11.77
CA PHE A 108 -12.36 -38.55 -11.41
C PHE A 108 -13.69 -38.32 -12.14
N ILE A 109 -14.20 -37.09 -12.22
CA ILE A 109 -15.44 -36.77 -12.95
C ILE A 109 -15.29 -37.09 -14.44
N ILE A 110 -14.16 -36.74 -15.06
CA ILE A 110 -13.89 -37.04 -16.47
C ILE A 110 -13.81 -38.55 -16.69
N TRP A 111 -13.19 -39.28 -15.76
CA TRP A 111 -13.13 -40.74 -15.79
C TRP A 111 -14.51 -41.37 -15.65
N ASP A 112 -15.28 -40.97 -14.65
CA ASP A 112 -16.62 -41.50 -14.32
C ASP A 112 -17.58 -41.37 -15.51
N ARG A 113 -17.60 -40.21 -16.17
CA ARG A 113 -18.39 -39.99 -17.37
C ARG A 113 -18.05 -40.98 -18.50
N ARG A 114 -16.78 -41.38 -18.65
CA ARG A 114 -16.35 -42.32 -19.69
C ARG A 114 -16.72 -43.77 -19.35
N SER A 115 -16.69 -44.16 -18.08
CA SER A 115 -17.03 -45.51 -17.63
C SER A 115 -18.53 -45.76 -17.62
N THR A 116 -19.33 -44.77 -17.21
CA THR A 116 -20.77 -44.97 -16.95
C THR A 116 -21.63 -44.77 -18.20
N LEU A 117 -21.20 -43.95 -19.18
CA LEU A 117 -21.96 -43.72 -20.42
C LEU A 117 -21.81 -44.83 -21.47
N LYS A 118 -20.76 -45.65 -21.41
CA LYS A 118 -20.55 -46.75 -22.36
C LYS A 118 -21.70 -47.77 -22.39
N PRO A 119 -22.07 -48.41 -21.26
CA PRO A 119 -23.15 -49.40 -21.27
C PRO A 119 -24.51 -48.77 -21.61
N VAL A 120 -24.76 -47.54 -21.14
CA VAL A 120 -26.00 -46.82 -21.45
C VAL A 120 -26.12 -46.53 -22.95
N LYS A 121 -25.03 -46.11 -23.60
CA LYS A 121 -25.01 -45.88 -25.04
C LYS A 121 -25.22 -47.19 -25.82
N ASP A 122 -24.55 -48.27 -25.42
CA ASP A 122 -24.68 -49.57 -26.09
C ASP A 122 -26.09 -50.15 -25.95
N ASP A 123 -26.74 -49.97 -24.79
CA ASP A 123 -28.11 -50.44 -24.58
C ASP A 123 -29.14 -49.58 -25.33
N LEU A 124 -28.88 -48.28 -25.47
CA LEU A 124 -29.69 -47.37 -26.29
C LEU A 124 -29.62 -47.75 -27.77
N ASP A 125 -28.43 -47.99 -28.30
CA ASP A 125 -28.21 -48.42 -29.69
C ASP A 125 -28.91 -49.76 -29.98
N LYS A 126 -28.89 -50.71 -29.04
CA LYS A 126 -29.61 -52.00 -29.18
C LYS A 126 -31.13 -51.83 -29.17
N LEU A 127 -31.65 -50.88 -28.40
CA LEU A 127 -33.09 -50.57 -28.36
C LEU A 127 -33.54 -49.88 -29.63
N GLU A 128 -32.73 -48.94 -30.14
CA GLU A 128 -33.00 -48.24 -31.38
C GLU A 128 -33.02 -49.20 -32.57
N ARG A 129 -32.01 -50.06 -32.70
CA ARG A 129 -31.98 -51.13 -33.73
C ARG A 129 -33.21 -52.03 -33.67
N ARG A 130 -33.59 -52.53 -32.50
CA ARG A 130 -34.80 -53.37 -32.35
C ARG A 130 -36.12 -52.65 -32.67
N LYS A 131 -36.18 -51.33 -32.48
CA LYS A 131 -37.36 -50.55 -32.90
C LYS A 131 -37.38 -50.38 -34.41
N VAL A 132 -36.22 -50.07 -35.01
CA VAL A 132 -36.07 -49.95 -36.46
C VAL A 132 -36.42 -51.27 -37.16
N ASP A 133 -35.92 -52.41 -36.67
CA ASP A 133 -36.20 -53.73 -37.26
C ASP A 133 -37.70 -54.07 -37.22
N ARG A 134 -38.37 -53.81 -36.09
CA ARG A 134 -39.83 -54.04 -35.97
C ARG A 134 -40.65 -53.11 -36.84
N LEU A 135 -40.24 -51.85 -36.96
CA LEU A 135 -40.85 -50.89 -37.87
C LEU A 135 -40.67 -51.33 -39.33
N LEU A 136 -39.47 -51.81 -39.68
CA LEU A 136 -39.17 -52.34 -41.01
C LEU A 136 -40.05 -53.55 -41.33
N GLU A 137 -40.19 -54.48 -40.39
CA GLU A 137 -41.01 -55.68 -40.56
C GLU A 137 -42.50 -55.36 -40.68
N ALA A 138 -43.02 -54.44 -39.86
CA ALA A 138 -44.39 -53.96 -39.97
C ALA A 138 -44.65 -53.23 -41.31
N MET A 139 -43.70 -52.39 -41.75
CA MET A 139 -43.77 -51.70 -43.04
C MET A 139 -43.67 -52.69 -44.21
N ARG A 140 -42.86 -53.73 -44.10
CA ARG A 140 -42.74 -54.79 -45.11
C ARG A 140 -44.04 -55.59 -45.23
N LYS A 141 -44.65 -55.95 -44.11
CA LYS A 141 -45.95 -56.64 -44.10
C LYS A 141 -47.07 -55.76 -44.67
N LEU A 142 -47.06 -54.46 -44.37
CA LEU A 142 -47.98 -53.49 -44.97
C LEU A 142 -47.73 -53.30 -46.48
N SER A 143 -46.48 -53.41 -46.94
CA SER A 143 -46.13 -53.31 -48.36
C SER A 143 -46.61 -54.50 -49.20
N GLU A 144 -46.86 -55.65 -48.58
CA GLU A 144 -47.48 -56.80 -49.26
C GLU A 144 -48.97 -56.56 -49.53
N GLU A 145 -49.63 -55.72 -48.72
CA GLU A 145 -51.04 -55.36 -48.87
C GLU A 145 -51.24 -54.08 -49.72
N ASP A 146 -50.31 -53.11 -49.67
CA ASP A 146 -50.42 -51.82 -50.36
C ASP A 146 -49.27 -51.56 -51.36
N SER A 147 -49.62 -51.46 -52.64
CA SER A 147 -48.69 -51.22 -53.76
C SER A 147 -47.91 -49.89 -53.68
N GLN A 148 -48.44 -48.87 -52.99
CA GLN A 148 -47.75 -47.58 -52.83
C GLN A 148 -46.61 -47.69 -51.82
N VAL A 149 -46.81 -48.43 -50.72
CA VAL A 149 -45.80 -48.63 -49.68
C VAL A 149 -44.64 -49.49 -50.19
N ALA A 150 -44.91 -50.48 -51.05
CA ALA A 150 -43.90 -51.30 -51.71
C ALA A 150 -42.97 -50.50 -52.64
N GLN A 151 -43.51 -49.52 -53.38
CA GLN A 151 -42.68 -48.64 -54.21
C GLN A 151 -41.77 -47.76 -53.36
N VAL A 152 -42.27 -47.22 -52.23
CA VAL A 152 -41.47 -46.42 -51.32
C VAL A 152 -40.34 -47.25 -50.69
N LEU A 153 -40.61 -48.47 -50.20
CA LEU A 153 -39.55 -49.33 -49.66
C LEU A 153 -38.48 -49.71 -50.71
N ARG A 154 -38.88 -50.02 -51.96
CA ARG A 154 -37.92 -50.30 -53.05
C ARG A 154 -37.07 -49.08 -53.41
N SER A 155 -37.65 -47.89 -53.40
CA SER A 155 -36.93 -46.66 -53.72
C SER A 155 -35.83 -46.32 -52.71
N VAL A 156 -36.00 -46.74 -51.46
CA VAL A 156 -35.03 -46.53 -50.35
C VAL A 156 -34.03 -47.70 -50.26
N GLY A 157 -34.17 -48.75 -51.09
CA GLY A 157 -33.27 -49.91 -51.11
C GLY A 157 -33.44 -50.87 -49.94
N LEU A 158 -34.60 -50.83 -49.27
CA LEU A 158 -34.93 -51.68 -48.11
C LEU A 158 -35.66 -52.98 -48.50
N LEU A 159 -35.87 -53.21 -49.80
CA LEU A 159 -36.54 -54.36 -50.41
C LEU A 159 -35.73 -54.87 -51.61
#